data_AF-A0A538QF35-F1
#
_entry.id   AF-A0A538QF35-F1
#
_cell.length_a   1.000
_cell.length_b   1.000
_cell.length_c   1.000
_cell.angle_alpha   90.00
_cell.angle_beta   90.00
_cell.angle_gamma   90.00
#
_symmetry.space_group_name_H-M   'P 1'
#
loop_
_entity.id
_entity.type
_entity.pdbx_description
1 polymer ?
#
loop_
_entity_poly.entity_id
_entity_poly.type
_entity_poly.pdbx_seq_one_letter_code
_entity_poly.pdbx_strand_id
1 'polypeptide(L)'
;MRTSLAMATVVALGAGLGCGDRHREPKEAPRDAQRARRVIEPSNERVGPLPPYAIRAEGVGPYKLGEKLSVLLEQLVSGPQIVLFEIPGVVHRSVIRAEADAILVGGEQASTASFIGVVGGDVARTESGIHVGSTRDELVAALGAPIDDVERARDPRLIVPSGLPSLRAVVEAGKVTAIVVTAPAPPGRSVGDCQRPAATERGIGACLTGAGELVEVAGEEVVIRTGDGERTLATSPRFPGLVFAAPLRTSDGRDELAVITRTDEPAARSWSIAAYRLEGTRLVGTVDATQLYQLSNANARWIGADLHDVELYLELTSRPEGIEVGGLLTTHSSSRTRAVRDVVVISPASVNRHRGKSAAAEPSSAPATGSIFASSAPARVTQDAGVDALDPARAESEPAEH
;
A
#
# COMPACT_ATOMS: atom_id res chain seq x y z
N MET A 1 39.22 12.08 -20.55
CA MET A 1 40.59 11.54 -20.64
C MET A 1 41.08 11.17 -19.24
N ARG A 2 41.02 9.88 -18.90
CA ARG A 2 41.87 9.18 -17.93
C ARG A 2 41.59 7.69 -18.10
N THR A 3 42.49 7.08 -18.84
CA THR A 3 42.62 5.64 -19.14
C THR A 3 43.30 4.95 -17.97
N SER A 4 42.76 3.81 -17.52
CA SER A 4 43.48 2.76 -16.78
C SER A 4 42.78 1.43 -17.09
N LEU A 5 43.39 0.60 -17.96
CA LEU A 5 44.16 -0.62 -17.60
C LEU A 5 43.32 -1.63 -16.79
N ALA A 6 42.72 -2.65 -17.40
CA ALA A 6 43.33 -3.89 -17.92
C ALA A 6 43.97 -4.77 -16.84
N MET A 7 43.32 -5.90 -16.51
CA MET A 7 44.01 -7.17 -16.29
C MET A 7 43.03 -8.34 -16.43
N ALA A 8 43.16 -9.04 -17.56
CA ALA A 8 42.58 -10.35 -17.78
C ALA A 8 43.51 -11.40 -17.17
N THR A 9 42.95 -12.34 -16.39
CA THR A 9 43.70 -13.51 -15.94
C THR A 9 43.03 -14.75 -16.53
N VAL A 10 43.70 -15.32 -17.53
CA VAL A 10 43.44 -16.63 -18.11
C VAL A 10 44.15 -17.67 -17.24
N VAL A 11 43.42 -18.67 -16.74
CA VAL A 11 44.05 -19.87 -16.15
C VAL A 11 43.62 -21.11 -16.94
N ALA A 12 44.67 -21.74 -17.46
CA ALA A 12 44.78 -22.99 -18.20
C ALA A 12 44.13 -24.18 -17.47
N LEU A 13 43.37 -25.04 -18.16
CA LEU A 13 43.84 -26.27 -18.82
C LEU A 13 44.49 -27.28 -17.85
N GLY A 14 43.68 -28.24 -17.41
CA GLY A 14 44.10 -29.46 -16.74
C GLY A 14 43.45 -30.68 -17.40
N ALA A 15 43.94 -31.05 -18.58
CA ALA A 15 43.60 -32.29 -19.25
C ALA A 15 44.45 -33.42 -18.65
N GLY A 16 43.83 -34.28 -17.84
CA GLY A 16 44.41 -35.53 -17.35
C GLY A 16 43.82 -36.72 -18.09
N LEU A 17 44.43 -37.10 -19.22
CA LEU A 17 44.19 -38.38 -19.90
C LEU A 17 44.99 -39.48 -19.19
N GLY A 18 44.31 -40.26 -18.37
CA GLY A 18 44.84 -41.50 -17.78
C GLY A 18 44.20 -42.73 -18.40
N CYS A 19 44.68 -43.16 -19.57
CA CYS A 19 44.35 -44.46 -20.15
C CYS A 19 45.10 -45.58 -19.41
N GLY A 20 44.49 -46.12 -18.37
CA GLY A 20 44.93 -47.34 -17.70
C GLY A 20 44.24 -48.56 -18.32
N ASP A 21 44.95 -49.25 -19.20
CA ASP A 21 44.53 -50.52 -19.82
C ASP A 21 44.62 -51.63 -18.76
N ARG A 22 43.54 -51.85 -18.01
CA ARG A 22 43.42 -52.94 -17.05
C ARG A 22 42.73 -54.12 -17.71
N HIS A 23 43.52 -55.13 -18.00
CA HIS A 23 43.11 -56.47 -18.35
C HIS A 23 42.02 -56.97 -17.39
N ARG A 24 40.79 -57.06 -17.90
CA ARG A 24 39.60 -57.44 -17.15
C ARG A 24 39.41 -58.94 -17.35
N GLU A 25 39.89 -59.73 -16.40
CA GLU A 25 39.51 -61.13 -16.28
C GLU A 25 37.98 -61.22 -16.17
N PRO A 26 37.31 -62.18 -16.85
CA PRO A 26 35.88 -62.40 -16.75
C PRO A 26 35.56 -62.95 -15.37
N LYS A 27 35.40 -62.04 -14.40
CA LYS A 27 34.91 -62.37 -13.07
C LYS A 27 33.48 -62.86 -13.22
N GLU A 28 33.29 -64.15 -12.98
CA GLU A 28 32.02 -64.86 -12.90
C GLU A 28 30.97 -63.98 -12.21
N ALA A 29 29.87 -63.71 -12.91
CA ALA A 29 28.83 -62.81 -12.42
C ALA A 29 28.39 -63.28 -11.03
N PRO A 30 28.52 -62.44 -9.97
CA PRO A 30 28.03 -62.80 -8.65
C PRO A 30 26.55 -63.16 -8.82
N ARG A 31 26.20 -64.40 -8.49
CA ARG A 31 24.81 -64.86 -8.41
C ARG A 31 24.01 -63.76 -7.72
N ASP A 32 22.97 -63.27 -8.39
CA ASP A 32 22.06 -62.24 -7.89
C ASP A 32 21.64 -62.59 -6.46
N ALA A 33 22.37 -62.03 -5.48
CA ALA A 33 21.92 -61.99 -4.11
C ALA A 33 20.60 -61.22 -4.18
N GLN A 34 19.50 -61.92 -3.89
CA GLN A 34 18.14 -61.38 -3.89
C GLN A 34 18.18 -59.92 -3.46
N ARG A 35 18.04 -59.00 -4.42
CA ARG A 35 18.08 -57.57 -4.13
C ARG A 35 16.96 -57.34 -3.13
N ALA A 36 17.33 -57.09 -1.87
CA ALA A 36 16.38 -56.72 -0.84
C ALA A 36 15.52 -55.62 -1.43
N ARG A 37 14.22 -55.90 -1.54
CA ARG A 37 13.24 -55.00 -2.15
C ARG A 37 13.38 -53.69 -1.37
N ARG A 38 14.01 -52.68 -1.98
CA ARG A 38 14.18 -51.36 -1.36
C ARG A 38 12.77 -50.79 -1.25
N VAL A 39 12.14 -51.01 -0.10
CA VAL A 39 10.92 -50.30 0.27
C VAL A 39 11.41 -48.89 0.55
N ILE A 40 11.23 -48.00 -0.43
CA ILE A 40 11.41 -46.57 -0.23
C ILE A 40 10.24 -46.19 0.68
N GLU A 41 10.50 -46.07 1.97
CA GLU A 41 9.52 -45.48 2.89
C GLU A 41 9.24 -44.06 2.38
N PRO A 42 7.98 -43.72 2.08
CA PRO A 42 7.66 -42.37 1.65
C PRO A 42 8.10 -41.41 2.76
N SER A 43 8.85 -40.37 2.40
CA SER A 43 9.27 -39.36 3.36
C SER A 43 8.03 -38.79 4.04
N ASN A 44 8.03 -38.73 5.38
CA ASN A 44 7.00 -38.04 6.14
C ASN A 44 7.09 -36.50 6.00
N GLU A 45 8.03 -36.01 5.18
CA GLU A 45 8.10 -34.61 4.78
C GLU A 45 6.83 -34.23 4.02
N ARG A 46 6.19 -33.14 4.46
CA ARG A 46 4.99 -32.62 3.81
C ARG A 46 5.34 -32.22 2.38
N VAL A 47 4.68 -32.85 1.41
CA VAL A 47 4.77 -32.46 0.00
C VAL A 47 3.99 -31.16 -0.19
N GLY A 48 4.70 -30.05 -0.30
CA GLY A 48 4.15 -28.73 -0.56
C GLY A 48 4.47 -28.23 -1.98
N PRO A 49 3.74 -27.23 -2.49
CA PRO A 49 4.11 -26.56 -3.73
C PRO A 49 5.48 -25.88 -3.57
N LEU A 50 6.35 -26.02 -4.57
CA LEU A 50 7.64 -25.35 -4.61
C LEU A 50 7.50 -23.96 -5.28
N PRO A 51 8.31 -22.97 -4.88
CA PRO A 51 8.38 -21.69 -5.57
C PRO A 51 8.86 -21.86 -7.03
N PRO A 52 8.56 -20.90 -7.91
CA PRO A 52 7.89 -19.63 -7.61
C PRO A 52 6.36 -19.77 -7.49
N TYR A 53 5.80 -19.16 -6.45
CA TYR A 53 4.37 -19.11 -6.19
C TYR A 53 3.64 -18.14 -7.13
N ALA A 54 2.41 -18.48 -7.51
CA ALA A 54 1.57 -17.59 -8.30
C ALA A 54 1.03 -16.44 -7.43
N ILE A 55 1.23 -15.19 -7.87
CA ILE A 55 0.60 -13.99 -7.29
C ILE A 55 -0.73 -13.77 -7.99
N ARG A 56 -1.82 -13.75 -7.21
CA ARG A 56 -3.20 -13.61 -7.68
C ARG A 56 -3.98 -12.63 -6.82
N ALA A 57 -5.23 -12.36 -7.20
CA ALA A 57 -6.05 -11.37 -6.52
C ALA A 57 -6.37 -11.76 -5.07
N GLU A 58 -6.47 -13.07 -4.81
CA GLU A 58 -6.81 -13.65 -3.52
C GLU A 58 -5.60 -13.98 -2.64
N GLY A 59 -4.36 -13.86 -3.14
CA GLY A 59 -3.15 -14.12 -2.37
C GLY A 59 -1.95 -14.61 -3.19
N VAL A 60 -1.03 -15.31 -2.53
CA VAL A 60 0.26 -15.75 -3.11
C VAL A 60 0.47 -17.24 -2.82
N GLY A 61 0.41 -18.08 -3.84
CA GLY A 61 0.56 -19.53 -3.69
C GLY A 61 -0.41 -20.14 -2.67
N PRO A 62 0.08 -20.82 -1.61
CA PRO A 62 -0.77 -21.39 -0.56
C PRO A 62 -1.34 -20.32 0.38
N TYR A 63 -0.76 -19.12 0.44
CA TYR A 63 -1.18 -18.06 1.35
C TYR A 63 -2.37 -17.29 0.77
N LYS A 64 -3.51 -17.29 1.45
CA LYS A 64 -4.75 -16.62 0.99
C LYS A 64 -5.21 -15.51 1.93
N LEU A 65 -5.77 -14.46 1.34
CA LEU A 65 -6.43 -13.38 2.08
C LEU A 65 -7.71 -13.90 2.75
N GLY A 66 -8.01 -13.37 3.94
CA GLY A 66 -9.16 -13.75 4.76
C GLY A 66 -8.99 -15.08 5.51
N GLU A 67 -7.96 -15.87 5.20
CA GLU A 67 -7.68 -17.12 5.91
C GLU A 67 -7.16 -16.83 7.33
N LYS A 68 -7.50 -17.70 8.28
CA LYS A 68 -7.03 -17.56 9.66
C LYS A 68 -5.51 -17.73 9.71
N LEU A 69 -4.81 -16.84 10.40
CA LEU A 69 -3.38 -16.92 10.62
C LEU A 69 -2.98 -18.26 11.26
N SER A 70 -3.81 -18.84 12.14
CA SER A 70 -3.59 -20.17 12.71
C SER A 70 -3.49 -21.27 11.65
N VAL A 71 -4.34 -21.22 10.62
CA VAL A 71 -4.34 -22.22 9.54
C VAL A 71 -3.12 -22.03 8.65
N LEU A 72 -2.73 -20.77 8.39
CA LEU A 72 -1.52 -20.47 7.62
C LEU A 72 -0.24 -20.89 8.35
N LEU A 73 -0.19 -20.76 9.68
CA LEU A 73 0.93 -21.24 10.50
C LEU A 73 1.12 -22.75 10.39
N GLU A 74 0.02 -23.51 10.32
CA GLU A 74 0.07 -24.95 10.13
C GLU A 74 0.64 -25.34 8.76
N GLN A 75 0.60 -24.46 7.76
CA GLN A 75 1.08 -24.75 6.40
C GLN A 75 2.59 -24.51 6.21
N LEU A 76 3.25 -23.79 7.12
CA LEU A 76 4.66 -23.44 6.99
C LEU A 76 5.58 -24.65 7.14
N VAL A 77 6.53 -24.79 6.21
CA VAL A 77 7.53 -25.88 6.21
C VAL A 77 8.58 -25.68 7.31
N SER A 78 8.90 -24.41 7.61
CA SER A 78 9.84 -24.03 8.68
C SER A 78 9.08 -23.47 9.87
N GLY A 79 9.65 -23.64 11.08
CA GLY A 79 9.02 -23.17 12.32
C GLY A 79 8.60 -21.69 12.22
N PRO A 80 7.38 -21.34 12.66
CA PRO A 80 6.81 -20.02 12.38
C PRO A 80 7.59 -18.91 13.09
N GLN A 81 8.05 -17.92 12.32
CA GLN A 81 8.51 -16.65 12.88
C GLN A 81 7.34 -15.66 12.82
N ILE A 82 6.60 -15.58 13.92
CA ILE A 82 5.59 -14.53 14.11
C ILE A 82 6.29 -13.33 14.74
N VAL A 83 6.21 -12.19 14.05
CA VAL A 83 6.70 -10.91 14.54
C VAL A 83 5.51 -9.97 14.69
N LEU A 84 5.39 -9.34 15.86
CA LEU A 84 4.43 -8.27 16.07
C LEU A 84 5.03 -6.96 15.58
N PHE A 85 4.43 -6.36 14.54
CA PHE A 85 4.75 -5.02 14.08
C PHE A 85 3.84 -4.03 14.80
N GLU A 86 4.36 -3.41 15.84
CA GLU A 86 3.65 -2.41 16.64
C GLU A 86 4.45 -1.11 16.70
N ILE A 87 3.96 -0.11 15.98
CA ILE A 87 4.39 1.27 16.09
C ILE A 87 3.16 2.11 16.38
N PRO A 88 3.07 2.76 17.55
CA PRO A 88 1.90 3.54 17.95
C PRO A 88 1.46 4.54 16.88
N GLY A 89 0.19 4.49 16.51
CA GLY A 89 -0.40 5.36 15.49
C GLY A 89 0.02 5.08 14.04
N VAL A 90 0.95 4.14 13.78
CA VAL A 90 1.43 3.83 12.42
C VAL A 90 1.07 2.42 12.01
N VAL A 91 1.44 1.40 12.79
CA VAL A 91 1.16 0.00 12.43
C VAL A 91 0.87 -0.82 13.67
N HIS A 92 -0.14 -1.68 13.58
CA HIS A 92 -0.46 -2.67 14.61
C HIS A 92 -0.93 -3.95 13.92
N ARG A 93 0.03 -4.83 13.60
CA ARG A 93 -0.17 -6.04 12.77
C ARG A 93 0.67 -7.20 13.29
N SER A 94 0.07 -8.39 13.33
CA SER A 94 0.82 -9.64 13.46
C SER A 94 1.28 -10.08 12.09
N VAL A 95 2.59 -10.31 11.92
CA VAL A 95 3.19 -10.70 10.64
C VAL A 95 3.88 -12.04 10.79
N ILE A 96 3.51 -12.98 9.93
CA ILE A 96 4.16 -14.27 9.78
C ILE A 96 5.19 -14.14 8.67
N ARG A 97 6.44 -14.53 8.94
CA ARG A 97 7.46 -14.66 7.90
C ARG A 97 7.49 -16.08 7.35
N ALA A 98 7.49 -16.18 6.03
CA ALA A 98 7.53 -17.43 5.28
C ALA A 98 8.61 -17.37 4.20
N GLU A 99 9.01 -18.54 3.70
CA GLU A 99 9.98 -18.67 2.59
C GLU A 99 11.29 -17.91 2.81
N ALA A 100 11.95 -18.14 3.95
CA ALA A 100 13.18 -17.42 4.34
C ALA A 100 13.00 -15.89 4.31
N ASP A 101 11.89 -15.42 4.88
CA ASP A 101 11.49 -14.01 5.01
C ASP A 101 11.15 -13.32 3.68
N ALA A 102 11.07 -14.05 2.57
CA ALA A 102 10.69 -13.50 1.28
C ALA A 102 9.18 -13.23 1.13
N ILE A 103 8.36 -13.90 1.95
CA ILE A 103 6.91 -13.70 2.03
C ILE A 103 6.52 -13.27 3.44
N LEU A 104 5.67 -12.25 3.53
CA LEU A 104 5.13 -11.70 4.76
C LEU A 104 3.62 -11.80 4.74
N VAL A 105 3.04 -12.58 5.65
CA VAL A 105 1.58 -12.68 5.77
C VAL A 105 1.16 -11.90 7.00
N GLY A 106 0.45 -10.80 6.80
CA GLY A 106 -0.01 -9.97 7.89
C GLY A 106 -1.52 -10.00 8.08
N GLY A 107 -1.94 -9.93 9.34
CA GLY A 107 -3.34 -9.88 9.72
C GLY A 107 -3.64 -8.80 10.75
N GLU A 108 -4.92 -8.44 10.84
CA GLU A 108 -5.44 -7.62 11.94
C GLU A 108 -5.76 -8.48 13.18
N GLN A 109 -6.23 -7.86 14.27
CA GLN A 109 -6.54 -8.55 15.53
C GLN A 109 -7.55 -9.70 15.37
N ALA A 110 -8.39 -9.67 14.33
CA ALA A 110 -9.30 -10.77 13.98
C ALA A 110 -8.59 -12.08 13.58
N SER A 111 -7.26 -12.09 13.56
CA SER A 111 -6.43 -13.26 13.29
C SER A 111 -6.68 -13.85 11.89
N THR A 112 -7.10 -13.01 10.94
CA THR A 112 -7.19 -13.36 9.51
C THR A 112 -6.17 -12.56 8.71
N ALA A 113 -5.63 -13.16 7.65
CA ALA A 113 -4.70 -12.50 6.75
C ALA A 113 -5.40 -11.35 6.01
N SER A 114 -4.97 -10.11 6.25
CA SER A 114 -5.48 -8.92 5.59
C SER A 114 -4.59 -8.47 4.43
N PHE A 115 -3.31 -8.88 4.45
CA PHE A 115 -2.39 -8.67 3.34
C PHE A 115 -1.34 -9.78 3.25
N ILE A 116 -0.77 -9.92 2.04
CA ILE A 116 0.38 -10.77 1.78
C ILE A 116 1.42 -9.97 1.00
N GLY A 117 2.58 -9.74 1.60
CA GLY A 117 3.72 -9.06 1.01
C GLY A 117 4.74 -10.05 0.45
N VAL A 118 5.34 -9.70 -0.68
CA VAL A 118 6.45 -10.40 -1.33
C VAL A 118 7.61 -9.41 -1.44
N VAL A 119 8.76 -9.78 -0.89
CA VAL A 119 10.00 -8.98 -0.94
C VAL A 119 11.16 -9.73 -1.62
N GLY A 120 11.04 -11.05 -1.81
CA GLY A 120 12.02 -11.86 -2.57
C GLY A 120 11.64 -12.06 -4.04
N GLY A 121 12.59 -11.83 -4.95
CA GLY A 121 12.35 -11.88 -6.41
C GLY A 121 12.08 -13.27 -6.98
N ASP A 122 12.72 -14.31 -6.44
CA ASP A 122 12.63 -15.68 -7.00
C ASP A 122 11.48 -16.51 -6.40
N VAL A 123 10.75 -15.96 -5.43
CA VAL A 123 9.80 -16.72 -4.60
C VAL A 123 8.37 -16.65 -5.13
N ALA A 124 7.98 -15.57 -5.81
CA ALA A 124 6.64 -15.45 -6.35
C ALA A 124 6.59 -14.59 -7.62
N ARG A 125 5.65 -14.92 -8.52
CA ARG A 125 5.41 -14.21 -9.78
C ARG A 125 3.94 -14.19 -10.16
N THR A 126 3.48 -13.14 -10.82
CA THR A 126 2.16 -13.15 -11.47
C THR A 126 2.15 -14.14 -12.64
N GLU A 127 0.96 -14.46 -13.15
CA GLU A 127 0.82 -15.31 -14.35
C GLU A 127 1.49 -14.69 -15.59
N SER A 128 1.62 -13.35 -15.62
CA SER A 128 2.33 -12.59 -16.63
C SER A 128 3.84 -12.43 -16.37
N GLY A 129 4.38 -13.05 -15.31
CA GLY A 129 5.81 -13.08 -15.00
C GLY A 129 6.34 -11.91 -14.17
N ILE A 130 5.47 -11.02 -13.67
CA ILE A 130 5.88 -9.90 -12.81
C ILE A 130 6.24 -10.40 -11.42
N HIS A 131 7.38 -9.95 -10.91
CA HIS A 131 7.96 -10.34 -9.63
C HIS A 131 8.75 -9.16 -9.01
N VAL A 132 9.26 -9.32 -7.79
CA VAL A 132 10.18 -8.33 -7.21
C VAL A 132 11.49 -8.32 -8.02
N GLY A 133 11.85 -7.15 -8.55
CA GLY A 133 12.97 -6.97 -9.48
C GLY A 133 12.53 -6.56 -10.89
N SER A 134 11.28 -6.79 -11.27
CA SER A 134 10.70 -6.32 -12.55
C SER A 134 10.78 -4.80 -12.66
N THR A 135 10.88 -4.28 -13.88
CA THR A 135 10.87 -2.84 -14.13
C THR A 135 9.44 -2.27 -14.08
N ARG A 136 9.33 -0.95 -13.91
CA ARG A 136 8.04 -0.24 -14.01
C ARG A 136 7.34 -0.49 -15.34
N ASP A 137 8.09 -0.48 -16.44
CA ASP A 137 7.52 -0.64 -17.79
C ASP A 137 7.03 -2.08 -18.02
N GLU A 138 7.78 -3.09 -17.53
CA GLU A 138 7.33 -4.48 -17.53
C GLU A 138 6.03 -4.64 -16.74
N LEU A 139 5.97 -4.07 -15.52
CA LEU A 139 4.76 -4.09 -14.67
C LEU A 139 3.56 -3.51 -15.42
N VAL A 140 3.71 -2.35 -16.04
CA VAL A 140 2.63 -1.66 -16.77
C VAL A 140 2.24 -2.40 -18.05
N ALA A 141 3.20 -2.94 -18.80
CA ALA A 141 2.92 -3.71 -20.00
C ALA A 141 2.19 -5.03 -19.69
N ALA A 142 2.54 -5.67 -18.58
CA ALA A 142 2.01 -6.98 -18.21
C ALA A 142 0.68 -6.93 -17.44
N LEU A 143 0.50 -5.93 -16.56
CA LEU A 143 -0.68 -5.82 -15.69
C LEU A 143 -1.55 -4.59 -16.00
N GLY A 144 -1.20 -3.80 -17.00
CA GLY A 144 -1.93 -2.60 -17.40
C GLY A 144 -1.47 -1.34 -16.69
N ALA A 145 -1.96 -0.20 -17.19
CA ALA A 145 -1.66 1.11 -16.65
C ALA A 145 -2.09 1.23 -15.16
N PRO A 146 -1.42 2.09 -14.37
CA PRO A 146 -1.87 2.40 -13.02
C PRO A 146 -3.33 2.88 -13.02
N ILE A 147 -4.13 2.42 -12.06
CA ILE A 147 -5.53 2.84 -11.90
C ILE A 147 -5.57 4.32 -11.51
N ASP A 148 -6.15 5.15 -12.37
CA ASP A 148 -6.56 6.51 -12.04
C ASP A 148 -7.97 6.47 -11.40
N ASP A 149 -8.00 6.38 -10.07
CA ASP A 149 -9.24 6.45 -9.28
C ASP A 149 -9.34 7.86 -8.73
N VAL A 150 -10.32 8.63 -9.19
CA VAL A 150 -10.46 10.04 -8.82
C VAL A 150 -10.67 10.25 -7.31
N GLU A 151 -11.24 9.26 -6.61
CA GLU A 151 -11.46 9.31 -5.15
C GLU A 151 -10.22 8.88 -4.35
N ARG A 152 -9.12 8.52 -5.02
CA ARG A 152 -7.87 8.11 -4.39
C ARG A 152 -6.67 8.86 -4.95
N ALA A 153 -5.72 9.15 -4.08
CA ALA A 153 -4.41 9.66 -4.47
C ALA A 153 -3.33 8.77 -3.87
N ARG A 154 -2.19 8.62 -4.55
CA ARG A 154 -1.14 7.70 -4.11
C ARG A 154 0.23 8.35 -4.25
N ASP A 155 1.16 7.95 -3.40
CA ASP A 155 2.58 8.18 -3.64
C ASP A 155 2.94 7.66 -5.05
N PRO A 156 3.61 8.45 -5.92
CA PRO A 156 3.97 8.04 -7.28
C PRO A 156 4.85 6.79 -7.39
N ARG A 157 5.49 6.39 -6.27
CA ARG A 157 6.26 5.15 -6.13
C ARG A 157 5.38 3.93 -5.85
N LEU A 158 4.11 4.13 -5.49
CA LEU A 158 3.14 3.08 -5.22
C LEU A 158 2.21 2.89 -6.42
N ILE A 159 2.36 1.77 -7.13
CA ILE A 159 1.58 1.47 -8.34
C ILE A 159 0.51 0.42 -8.04
N VAL A 160 -0.74 0.72 -8.41
CA VAL A 160 -1.85 -0.24 -8.43
C VAL A 160 -2.24 -0.47 -9.88
N PRO A 161 -1.87 -1.61 -10.49
CA PRO A 161 -2.16 -1.87 -11.90
C PRO A 161 -3.63 -2.23 -12.13
N SER A 162 -4.18 -1.84 -13.28
CA SER A 162 -5.60 -2.06 -13.61
C SER A 162 -5.99 -3.54 -13.79
N GLY A 163 -5.08 -4.37 -14.27
CA GLY A 163 -5.28 -5.81 -14.43
C GLY A 163 -5.26 -6.60 -13.12
N LEU A 164 -4.77 -5.99 -12.02
CA LEU A 164 -4.80 -6.62 -10.69
C LEU A 164 -4.99 -5.58 -9.57
N PRO A 165 -6.21 -5.04 -9.36
CA PRO A 165 -6.47 -3.93 -8.43
C PRO A 165 -6.20 -4.23 -6.93
N SER A 166 -6.10 -5.51 -6.56
CA SER A 166 -5.68 -5.94 -5.21
C SER A 166 -4.17 -5.86 -5.00
N LEU A 167 -3.38 -5.75 -6.07
CA LEU A 167 -1.93 -5.65 -6.02
C LEU A 167 -1.48 -4.20 -5.84
N ARG A 168 -0.55 -3.98 -4.92
CA ARG A 168 0.23 -2.76 -4.78
C ARG A 168 1.70 -3.08 -4.99
N ALA A 169 2.33 -2.44 -5.97
CA ALA A 169 3.76 -2.56 -6.23
C ALA A 169 4.49 -1.31 -5.74
N VAL A 170 5.50 -1.50 -4.89
CA VAL A 170 6.44 -0.44 -4.51
C VAL A 170 7.53 -0.39 -5.57
N VAL A 171 7.75 0.78 -6.18
CA VAL A 171 8.74 0.99 -7.23
C VAL A 171 9.78 2.01 -6.78
N GLU A 172 11.03 1.57 -6.70
CA GLU A 172 12.18 2.39 -6.37
C GLU A 172 13.24 2.26 -7.45
N ALA A 173 13.88 3.38 -7.82
CA ALA A 173 14.88 3.41 -8.89
C ALA A 173 14.43 2.70 -10.19
N GLY A 174 13.13 2.76 -10.51
CA GLY A 174 12.55 2.15 -11.71
C GLY A 174 12.26 0.65 -11.63
N LYS A 175 12.47 0.01 -10.46
CA LYS A 175 12.24 -1.41 -10.24
C LYS A 175 11.24 -1.67 -9.12
N VAL A 176 10.46 -2.73 -9.25
CA VAL A 176 9.57 -3.26 -8.22
C VAL A 176 10.43 -3.81 -7.08
N THR A 177 10.35 -3.23 -5.89
CA THR A 177 11.10 -3.67 -4.70
C THR A 177 10.25 -4.45 -3.71
N ALA A 178 8.93 -4.30 -3.78
CA ALA A 178 7.98 -5.10 -3.01
C ALA A 178 6.64 -5.19 -3.75
N ILE A 179 5.94 -6.30 -3.54
CA ILE A 179 4.58 -6.53 -4.03
C ILE A 179 3.69 -6.86 -2.83
N VAL A 180 2.56 -6.17 -2.67
CA VAL A 180 1.60 -6.44 -1.60
C VAL A 180 0.24 -6.73 -2.21
N VAL A 181 -0.32 -7.89 -1.90
CA VAL A 181 -1.70 -8.24 -2.23
C VAL A 181 -2.58 -7.94 -1.01
N THR A 182 -3.60 -7.11 -1.18
CA THR A 182 -4.60 -6.81 -0.14
C THR A 182 -6.00 -7.09 -0.68
N ALA A 183 -7.03 -7.02 0.18
CA ALA A 183 -8.41 -7.00 -0.32
C ALA A 183 -8.58 -5.86 -1.35
N PRO A 184 -9.37 -6.07 -2.42
CA PRO A 184 -9.64 -5.01 -3.38
C PRO A 184 -10.33 -3.85 -2.67
N ALA A 185 -9.89 -2.64 -3.01
CA ALA A 185 -10.58 -1.44 -2.59
C ALA A 185 -12.02 -1.46 -3.14
N PRO A 186 -13.02 -0.96 -2.38
CA PRO A 186 -14.33 -0.74 -2.95
C PRO A 186 -14.20 0.22 -4.15
N PRO A 187 -14.90 -0.03 -5.26
CA PRO A 187 -14.83 0.83 -6.43
C PRO A 187 -15.27 2.25 -6.05
N GLY A 188 -14.51 3.24 -6.52
CA GLY A 188 -14.85 4.64 -6.34
C GLY A 188 -16.16 4.99 -7.05
N ARG A 189 -16.87 5.99 -6.53
CA ARG A 189 -18.09 6.49 -7.18
C ARG A 189 -17.67 7.47 -8.29
N SER A 190 -18.12 7.22 -9.53
CA SER A 190 -17.95 8.20 -10.60
C SER A 190 -18.92 9.37 -10.38
N VAL A 191 -18.46 10.45 -9.74
CA VAL A 191 -19.26 11.64 -9.50
C VAL A 191 -18.65 12.83 -10.23
N GLY A 192 -19.32 13.29 -11.28
CA GLY A 192 -19.09 14.59 -11.91
C GLY A 192 -18.78 14.56 -13.41
N ASP A 193 -19.22 15.61 -14.10
CA ASP A 193 -19.09 15.80 -15.56
C ASP A 193 -17.78 16.49 -15.98
N CYS A 194 -16.91 16.87 -15.04
CA CYS A 194 -15.65 17.53 -15.38
C CYS A 194 -14.69 16.54 -16.05
N GLN A 195 -14.31 16.86 -17.30
CA GLN A 195 -13.31 16.13 -18.05
C GLN A 195 -11.91 16.50 -17.53
N ARG A 196 -11.34 15.61 -16.72
CA ARG A 196 -9.96 15.74 -16.24
C ARG A 196 -8.99 15.68 -17.44
N PRO A 197 -8.08 16.66 -17.61
CA PRO A 197 -7.05 16.59 -18.64
C PRO A 197 -6.20 15.31 -18.47
N ALA A 198 -5.70 14.75 -19.58
CA ALA A 198 -4.78 13.64 -19.47
C ALA A 198 -3.51 14.08 -18.72
N ALA A 199 -2.97 13.20 -17.87
CA ALA A 199 -1.68 13.46 -17.24
C ALA A 199 -0.59 13.63 -18.31
N THR A 200 0.33 14.55 -18.06
CA THR A 200 1.48 14.84 -18.91
C THR A 200 2.76 14.46 -18.17
N GLU A 201 3.92 14.57 -18.83
CA GLU A 201 5.21 14.40 -18.17
C GLU A 201 5.44 15.40 -17.03
N ARG A 202 4.76 16.55 -17.06
CA ARG A 202 4.99 17.68 -16.13
C ARG A 202 3.90 17.87 -15.10
N GLY A 203 2.71 17.29 -15.31
CA GLY A 203 1.58 17.55 -14.44
C GLY A 203 0.47 16.54 -14.54
N ILE A 204 -0.36 16.54 -13.50
CA ILE A 204 -1.50 15.64 -13.31
C ILE A 204 -2.77 16.44 -13.60
N GLY A 205 -3.67 15.89 -14.41
CA GLY A 205 -4.96 16.52 -14.65
C GLY A 205 -5.81 16.58 -13.39
N ALA A 206 -6.53 17.67 -13.19
CA ALA A 206 -7.43 17.90 -12.07
C ALA A 206 -8.71 18.61 -12.51
N CYS A 207 -9.72 18.57 -11.66
CA CYS A 207 -11.01 19.25 -11.79
C CYS A 207 -11.26 20.18 -10.61
N LEU A 208 -10.35 21.13 -10.39
CA LEU A 208 -10.38 22.07 -9.26
C LEU A 208 -11.48 23.13 -9.43
N THR A 209 -11.63 23.70 -10.65
CA THR A 209 -12.70 24.67 -10.95
C THR A 209 -13.84 24.09 -11.79
N GLY A 210 -13.66 22.86 -12.28
CA GLY A 210 -14.58 22.19 -13.21
C GLY A 210 -14.24 22.39 -14.70
N ALA A 211 -13.28 23.27 -15.01
CA ALA A 211 -12.81 23.51 -16.38
C ALA A 211 -11.72 22.51 -16.85
N GLY A 212 -11.12 21.77 -15.92
CA GLY A 212 -9.97 20.93 -16.20
C GLY A 212 -8.66 21.73 -16.08
N GLU A 213 -7.85 21.37 -15.10
CA GLU A 213 -6.58 22.01 -14.79
C GLU A 213 -5.43 21.01 -14.86
N LEU A 214 -4.21 21.52 -15.00
CA LEU A 214 -2.99 20.72 -14.84
C LEU A 214 -2.28 21.16 -13.56
N VAL A 215 -2.04 20.21 -12.67
CA VAL A 215 -1.25 20.38 -11.44
C VAL A 215 0.18 19.95 -11.72
N GLU A 216 1.09 20.90 -11.80
CA GLU A 216 2.52 20.64 -11.99
C GLU A 216 3.25 20.67 -10.64
N VAL A 217 4.08 19.67 -10.39
CA VAL A 217 4.88 19.56 -9.16
C VAL A 217 6.36 19.63 -9.54
N ALA A 218 7.06 20.65 -9.04
CA ALA A 218 8.47 20.88 -9.32
C ALA A 218 9.24 21.12 -8.01
N GLY A 219 9.89 20.06 -7.50
CA GLY A 219 10.55 20.09 -6.19
C GLY A 219 9.52 20.30 -5.08
N GLU A 220 9.55 21.45 -4.42
CA GLU A 220 8.63 21.82 -3.33
C GLU A 220 7.53 22.81 -3.78
N GLU A 221 7.49 23.15 -5.07
CA GLU A 221 6.53 24.10 -5.62
C GLU A 221 5.43 23.37 -6.38
N VAL A 222 4.19 23.83 -6.20
CA VAL A 222 3.03 23.35 -6.94
C VAL A 222 2.43 24.51 -7.73
N VAL A 223 2.27 24.31 -9.04
CA VAL A 223 1.69 25.30 -9.95
C VAL A 223 0.43 24.71 -10.56
N ILE A 224 -0.66 25.48 -10.53
CA ILE A 224 -1.91 25.10 -11.17
C ILE A 224 -2.05 25.90 -12.46
N ARG A 225 -2.18 25.18 -13.57
CA ARG A 225 -2.34 25.74 -14.91
C ARG A 225 -3.70 25.37 -15.48
N THR A 226 -4.09 26.10 -16.52
CA THR A 226 -5.19 25.69 -17.41
C THR A 226 -4.89 24.31 -18.03
N GLY A 227 -5.92 23.62 -18.51
CA GLY A 227 -5.77 22.27 -19.10
C GLY A 227 -4.85 22.19 -20.33
N ASP A 228 -4.61 23.31 -21.01
CA ASP A 228 -3.63 23.45 -22.11
C ASP A 228 -2.19 23.75 -21.62
N GLY A 229 -2.00 24.03 -20.33
CA GLY A 229 -0.73 24.39 -19.73
C GLY A 229 -0.25 25.83 -20.01
N GLU A 230 -0.99 26.64 -20.78
CA GLU A 230 -0.51 27.96 -21.21
C GLU A 230 -0.57 29.00 -20.10
N ARG A 231 -1.66 29.01 -19.31
CA ARG A 231 -1.91 30.04 -18.30
C ARG A 231 -1.79 29.48 -16.89
N THR A 232 -1.00 30.15 -16.07
CA THR A 232 -0.97 29.89 -14.61
C THR A 232 -2.22 30.48 -13.96
N LEU A 233 -2.98 29.63 -13.27
CA LEU A 233 -4.20 30.01 -12.53
C LEU A 233 -3.88 30.37 -11.08
N ALA A 234 -3.00 29.59 -10.47
CA ALA A 234 -2.53 29.80 -9.11
C ALA A 234 -1.10 29.30 -8.96
N THR A 235 -0.30 30.07 -8.23
CA THR A 235 1.00 29.63 -7.75
C THR A 235 0.84 29.32 -6.27
N SER A 236 1.02 28.07 -5.90
CA SER A 236 0.90 27.64 -4.51
C SER A 236 2.04 28.21 -3.67
N PRO A 237 1.85 28.41 -2.36
CA PRO A 237 3.00 28.44 -1.45
C PRO A 237 3.88 27.21 -1.66
N ARG A 238 5.18 27.38 -1.41
CA ARG A 238 6.11 26.25 -1.33
C ARG A 238 5.71 25.35 -0.16
N PHE A 239 5.87 24.05 -0.36
CA PHE A 239 5.62 23.02 0.64
C PHE A 239 6.95 22.37 1.03
N PRO A 240 7.62 22.87 2.08
CA PRO A 240 8.87 22.28 2.56
C PRO A 240 8.71 20.79 2.83
N GLY A 241 9.63 19.99 2.28
CA GLY A 241 9.58 18.53 2.42
C GLY A 241 8.44 17.87 1.65
N LEU A 242 7.96 18.46 0.55
CA LEU A 242 6.93 17.86 -0.30
C LEU A 242 7.31 16.42 -0.70
N VAL A 243 6.45 15.46 -0.36
CA VAL A 243 6.57 14.06 -0.80
C VAL A 243 5.82 13.89 -2.12
N PHE A 244 4.54 14.27 -2.13
CA PHE A 244 3.73 14.33 -3.33
C PHE A 244 2.54 15.27 -3.15
N ALA A 245 2.01 15.75 -4.27
CA ALA A 245 0.74 16.46 -4.35
C ALA A 245 -0.11 15.84 -5.46
N ALA A 246 -1.41 15.66 -5.20
CA ALA A 246 -2.31 15.01 -6.13
C ALA A 246 -3.75 15.55 -5.99
N PRO A 247 -4.51 15.60 -7.09
CA PRO A 247 -5.93 15.91 -7.03
C PRO A 247 -6.71 14.76 -6.38
N LEU A 248 -7.64 15.10 -5.51
CA LEU A 248 -8.51 14.17 -4.80
C LEU A 248 -9.97 14.62 -4.92
N ARG A 249 -10.81 13.82 -5.58
CA ARG A 249 -12.22 14.11 -5.79
C ARG A 249 -12.96 14.12 -4.46
N THR A 250 -13.71 15.17 -4.19
CA THR A 250 -14.62 15.21 -3.03
C THR A 250 -16.03 14.77 -3.42
N SER A 251 -16.89 14.56 -2.43
CA SER A 251 -18.30 14.22 -2.65
C SER A 251 -19.09 15.27 -3.43
N ASP A 252 -18.58 16.51 -3.55
CA ASP A 252 -19.21 17.58 -4.35
C ASP A 252 -18.89 17.51 -5.86
N GLY A 253 -18.09 16.52 -6.29
CA GLY A 253 -17.71 16.36 -7.69
C GLY A 253 -16.52 17.21 -8.14
N ARG A 254 -15.95 18.06 -7.27
CA ARG A 254 -14.72 18.82 -7.54
C ARG A 254 -13.51 18.15 -6.93
N ASP A 255 -12.35 18.39 -7.51
CA ASP A 255 -11.08 17.97 -6.94
C ASP A 255 -10.60 19.00 -5.91
N GLU A 256 -9.99 18.52 -4.84
CA GLU A 256 -9.12 19.29 -3.96
C GLU A 256 -7.66 18.88 -4.21
N LEU A 257 -6.71 19.78 -4.03
CA LEU A 257 -5.29 19.47 -4.07
C LEU A 257 -4.87 18.94 -2.70
N ALA A 258 -4.66 17.63 -2.59
CA ALA A 258 -4.07 17.02 -1.39
C ALA A 258 -2.55 17.05 -1.49
N VAL A 259 -1.90 17.44 -0.39
CA VAL A 259 -0.45 17.62 -0.30
C VAL A 259 0.08 16.83 0.89
N ILE A 260 1.05 15.96 0.64
CA ILE A 260 1.79 15.23 1.68
C ILE A 260 3.18 15.83 1.80
N THR A 261 3.52 16.24 3.02
CA THR A 261 4.86 16.74 3.37
C THR A 261 5.52 15.81 4.39
N ARG A 262 6.85 15.81 4.41
CA ARG A 262 7.68 15.06 5.34
C ARG A 262 8.70 15.98 5.98
N THR A 263 8.79 15.94 7.30
CA THR A 263 9.86 16.60 8.04
C THR A 263 10.82 15.54 8.57
N ASP A 264 12.11 15.75 8.30
CA ASP A 264 13.20 14.87 8.73
C ASP A 264 13.99 15.57 9.85
N GLU A 265 13.85 15.10 11.08
CA GLU A 265 14.65 15.49 12.23
C GLU A 265 15.63 14.36 12.60
N PRO A 266 16.75 14.64 13.30
CA PRO A 266 17.73 13.60 13.64
C PRO A 266 17.16 12.42 14.45
N ALA A 267 16.10 12.66 15.23
CA ALA A 267 15.48 11.66 16.09
C ALA A 267 14.08 11.21 15.64
N ALA A 268 13.49 11.90 14.67
CA ALA A 268 12.11 11.70 14.27
C ALA A 268 11.88 12.04 12.79
N ARG A 269 10.92 11.35 12.19
CA ARG A 269 10.41 11.64 10.85
C ARG A 269 8.90 11.75 10.95
N SER A 270 8.33 12.84 10.49
CA SER A 270 6.88 13.08 10.52
C SER A 270 6.33 13.27 9.12
N TRP A 271 5.11 12.78 8.89
CA TRP A 271 4.35 13.00 7.67
C TRP A 271 3.11 13.80 8.01
N SER A 272 2.83 14.82 7.23
CA SER A 272 1.69 15.71 7.41
C SER A 272 0.89 15.81 6.12
N ILE A 273 -0.42 15.99 6.26
CA ILE A 273 -1.32 16.27 5.14
C ILE A 273 -1.88 17.69 5.26
N ALA A 274 -2.00 18.34 4.12
CA ALA A 274 -2.87 19.49 3.94
C ALA A 274 -3.72 19.28 2.68
N ALA A 275 -4.87 19.92 2.61
CA ALA A 275 -5.70 19.90 1.41
C ALA A 275 -6.18 21.31 1.09
N TYR A 276 -6.25 21.61 -0.20
CA TYR A 276 -6.57 22.95 -0.69
C TYR A 276 -7.61 22.90 -1.79
N ARG A 277 -8.53 23.87 -1.76
CA ARG A 277 -9.46 24.18 -2.82
C ARG A 277 -8.99 25.39 -3.60
N LEU A 278 -9.19 25.39 -4.92
CA LEU A 278 -8.92 26.56 -5.74
C LEU A 278 -10.14 27.49 -5.72
N GLU A 279 -9.99 28.67 -5.13
CA GLU A 279 -10.99 29.74 -5.12
C GLU A 279 -10.45 30.97 -5.85
N GLY A 280 -10.99 31.25 -7.04
CA GLY A 280 -10.44 32.26 -7.95
C GLY A 280 -9.03 31.89 -8.37
N THR A 281 -8.04 32.66 -7.93
CA THR A 281 -6.60 32.43 -8.20
C THR A 281 -5.82 32.00 -6.96
N ARG A 282 -6.51 31.59 -5.89
CA ARG A 282 -5.89 31.26 -4.60
C ARG A 282 -6.24 29.85 -4.15
N LEU A 283 -5.27 29.20 -3.53
CA LEU A 283 -5.49 27.96 -2.79
C LEU A 283 -5.94 28.28 -1.37
N VAL A 284 -7.15 27.83 -1.04
CA VAL A 284 -7.78 27.99 0.28
C VAL A 284 -7.75 26.63 0.98
N GLY A 285 -7.19 26.58 2.18
CA GLY A 285 -7.06 25.33 2.95
C GLY A 285 -8.44 24.75 3.31
N THR A 286 -8.70 23.50 2.91
CA THR A 286 -9.83 22.69 3.35
C THR A 286 -9.43 21.75 4.48
N VAL A 287 -8.14 21.43 4.59
CA VAL A 287 -7.52 20.70 5.70
C VAL A 287 -6.24 21.44 6.05
N ASP A 288 -6.13 21.91 7.29
CA ASP A 288 -4.88 22.49 7.80
C ASP A 288 -3.79 21.43 7.85
N ALA A 289 -2.52 21.86 7.80
CA ALA A 289 -1.37 20.98 7.93
C ALA A 289 -1.46 20.16 9.23
N THR A 290 -1.81 18.88 9.09
CA THR A 290 -2.08 17.97 10.19
C THR A 290 -1.09 16.82 10.13
N GLN A 291 -0.36 16.59 11.22
CA GLN A 291 0.56 15.46 11.33
C GLN A 291 -0.24 14.14 11.36
N LEU A 292 0.04 13.25 10.42
CA LEU A 292 -0.58 11.94 10.29
C LEU A 292 0.19 10.88 11.07
N TYR A 293 1.49 10.80 10.78
CA TYR A 293 2.36 9.73 11.25
C TYR A 293 3.66 10.33 11.78
N GLN A 294 4.20 9.69 12.81
CA GLN A 294 5.51 10.01 13.35
C GLN A 294 6.27 8.72 13.64
N LEU A 295 7.46 8.62 13.07
CA LEU A 295 8.42 7.59 13.39
C LEU A 295 9.55 8.22 14.21
N SER A 296 9.96 7.54 15.27
CA SER A 296 11.11 7.91 16.08
C SER A 296 12.17 6.82 15.98
N ASN A 297 13.41 7.13 16.37
CA ASN A 297 14.45 6.12 16.52
C ASN A 297 14.04 4.99 17.47
N ALA A 298 13.26 5.29 18.51
CA ALA A 298 12.77 4.28 19.45
C ALA A 298 11.78 3.32 18.76
N ASN A 299 10.82 3.86 18.00
CA ASN A 299 9.81 3.06 17.31
C ASN A 299 10.41 2.20 16.19
N ALA A 300 11.38 2.73 15.43
CA ALA A 300 12.06 1.98 14.39
C ALA A 300 12.83 0.78 14.96
N ARG A 301 13.48 0.96 16.12
CA ARG A 301 14.22 -0.12 16.80
C ARG A 301 13.33 -1.26 17.27
N TRP A 302 12.06 -1.01 17.59
CA TRP A 302 11.11 -2.07 17.97
C TRP A 302 10.87 -3.08 16.85
N ILE A 303 10.97 -2.64 15.59
CA ILE A 303 10.88 -3.52 14.42
C ILE A 303 12.27 -3.95 13.90
N GLY A 304 13.33 -3.69 14.66
CA GLY A 304 14.71 -4.05 14.32
C GLY A 304 15.23 -3.33 13.08
N ALA A 305 14.86 -2.05 12.89
CA ALA A 305 15.33 -1.18 11.82
C ALA A 305 15.86 0.15 12.38
N ASP A 306 16.71 0.83 11.62
CA ASP A 306 17.06 2.22 11.89
C ASP A 306 16.06 3.16 11.22
N LEU A 307 15.83 4.35 11.78
CA LEU A 307 14.83 5.31 11.26
C LEU A 307 15.06 5.69 9.79
N HIS A 308 16.32 5.75 9.34
CA HIS A 308 16.66 6.06 7.96
C HIS A 308 16.34 4.93 6.97
N ASP A 309 16.18 3.72 7.48
CA ASP A 309 15.81 2.52 6.71
C ASP A 309 14.29 2.28 6.69
N VAL A 310 13.49 3.15 7.33
CA VAL A 310 12.02 3.04 7.31
C VAL A 310 11.41 4.09 6.40
N GLU A 311 10.57 3.67 5.47
CA GLU A 311 9.87 4.55 4.53
C GLU A 311 8.37 4.27 4.54
N LEU A 312 7.56 5.32 4.32
CA LEU A 312 6.11 5.23 4.18
C LEU A 312 5.69 5.59 2.76
N TYR A 313 4.80 4.77 2.20
CA TYR A 313 4.16 4.94 0.90
C TYR A 313 2.67 5.17 1.12
N LEU A 314 2.23 6.43 1.08
CA LEU A 314 0.87 6.79 1.49
C LEU A 314 -0.13 6.66 0.34
N GLU A 315 -1.32 6.19 0.67
CA GLU A 315 -2.52 6.20 -0.17
C GLU A 315 -3.61 7.01 0.55
N LEU A 316 -4.16 8.00 -0.14
CA LEU A 316 -5.25 8.86 0.32
C LEU A 316 -6.55 8.34 -0.30
N THR A 317 -7.60 8.28 0.50
CA THR A 317 -8.97 7.96 0.06
C THR A 317 -9.89 9.07 0.53
N SER A 318 -10.63 9.66 -0.41
CA SER A 318 -11.63 10.67 -0.10
C SER A 318 -12.82 10.04 0.63
N ARG A 319 -13.22 10.62 1.77
CA ARG A 319 -14.44 10.28 2.50
C ARG A 319 -15.37 11.50 2.50
N PRO A 320 -16.69 11.36 2.72
CA PRO A 320 -17.59 12.52 2.77
C PRO A 320 -17.19 13.58 3.81
N GLU A 321 -16.70 13.15 4.98
CA GLU A 321 -16.36 14.05 6.09
C GLU A 321 -14.86 14.39 6.19
N GLY A 322 -14.02 13.72 5.41
CA GLY A 322 -12.58 13.79 5.60
C GLY A 322 -11.75 13.09 4.52
N ILE A 323 -10.48 12.94 4.82
CA ILE A 323 -9.52 12.17 4.02
C ILE A 323 -9.01 11.05 4.92
N GLU A 324 -9.18 9.82 4.47
CA GLU A 324 -8.56 8.65 5.09
C GLU A 324 -7.20 8.44 4.43
N VAL A 325 -6.17 8.28 5.25
CA VAL A 325 -4.79 8.06 4.80
C VAL A 325 -4.36 6.70 5.30
N GLY A 326 -3.94 5.83 4.40
CA GLY A 326 -3.33 4.55 4.71
C GLY A 326 -2.07 4.37 3.86
N GLY A 327 -1.69 3.12 3.59
CA GLY A 327 -0.56 2.83 2.72
C GLY A 327 0.30 1.67 3.19
N LEU A 328 1.59 1.73 2.86
CA LEU A 328 2.59 0.72 3.20
C LEU A 328 3.75 1.33 3.99
N LEU A 329 4.29 0.56 4.91
CA LEU A 329 5.58 0.78 5.55
C LEU A 329 6.56 -0.25 5.00
N THR A 330 7.74 0.21 4.59
CA THR A 330 8.85 -0.68 4.24
C THR A 330 10.02 -0.47 5.19
N THR A 331 10.74 -1.55 5.48
CA THR A 331 12.08 -1.47 6.08
C THR A 331 13.11 -1.93 5.05
N HIS A 332 14.26 -1.27 5.01
CA HIS A 332 15.37 -1.67 4.18
C HIS A 332 16.42 -2.43 5.01
N SER A 333 17.09 -3.37 4.36
CA SER A 333 18.31 -3.95 4.90
C SER A 333 19.42 -2.89 4.90
N SER A 334 20.16 -2.79 5.99
CA SER A 334 21.38 -1.97 6.11
C SER A 334 22.54 -2.47 5.23
N SER A 335 22.35 -3.57 4.50
CA SER A 335 23.30 -4.07 3.51
C SER A 335 23.44 -3.10 2.33
N ARG A 336 24.55 -3.23 1.58
CA ARG A 336 24.88 -2.34 0.46
C ARG A 336 23.82 -2.30 -0.66
N THR A 337 22.97 -3.32 -0.76
CA THR A 337 21.93 -3.40 -1.80
C THR A 337 20.66 -2.64 -1.44
N ARG A 338 20.50 -2.19 -0.18
CA ARG A 338 19.29 -1.52 0.33
C ARG A 338 17.99 -2.23 -0.05
N ALA A 339 18.03 -3.56 -0.13
CA ALA A 339 16.86 -4.37 -0.46
C ALA A 339 15.79 -4.21 0.62
N VAL A 340 14.51 -4.19 0.21
CA VAL A 340 13.40 -4.18 1.16
C VAL A 340 13.42 -5.49 1.94
N ARG A 341 13.50 -5.37 3.28
CA ARG A 341 13.44 -6.50 4.21
C ARG A 341 12.00 -6.79 4.58
N ASP A 342 11.25 -5.75 4.93
CA ASP A 342 9.86 -5.86 5.38
C ASP A 342 8.94 -4.95 4.58
N VAL A 343 7.73 -5.40 4.30
CA VAL A 343 6.63 -4.57 3.80
C VAL A 343 5.36 -4.90 4.57
N VAL A 344 4.71 -3.87 5.13
CA VAL A 344 3.55 -4.02 6.02
C VAL A 344 2.52 -2.94 5.69
N VAL A 345 1.23 -3.29 5.74
CA VAL A 345 0.14 -2.32 5.60
C VAL A 345 -0.01 -1.50 6.88
N ILE A 346 0.03 -0.17 6.77
CA ILE A 346 -0.11 0.74 7.93
C ILE A 346 -1.57 0.88 8.35
N SER A 347 -1.77 1.26 9.61
CA SER A 347 -3.07 1.60 10.16
C SER A 347 -3.58 2.90 9.52
N PRO A 348 -4.84 2.95 9.06
CA PRO A 348 -5.38 4.16 8.48
C PRO A 348 -5.55 5.28 9.53
N ALA A 349 -5.26 6.52 9.13
CA ALA A 349 -5.52 7.73 9.89
C ALA A 349 -6.56 8.58 9.15
N SER A 350 -7.47 9.22 9.89
CA SER A 350 -8.52 10.06 9.29
C SER A 350 -8.30 11.52 9.67
N VAL A 351 -8.39 12.40 8.68
CA VAL A 351 -8.33 13.85 8.88
C VAL A 351 -9.61 14.50 8.39
N ASN A 352 -10.25 15.27 9.26
CA ASN A 352 -11.51 15.92 8.96
C ASN A 352 -11.30 17.14 8.07
N ARG A 353 -12.23 17.36 7.14
CA ARG A 353 -12.27 18.62 6.39
C ARG A 353 -12.85 19.72 7.26
N HIS A 354 -12.33 20.93 7.09
CA HIS A 354 -13.02 22.14 7.52
C HIS A 354 -14.36 22.19 6.82
N ARG A 355 -15.43 22.14 7.62
CA ARG A 355 -16.74 22.54 7.12
C ARG A 355 -16.66 24.05 6.95
N GLY A 356 -16.21 24.47 5.77
CA GLY A 356 -16.27 25.87 5.37
C GLY A 356 -17.65 26.37 5.79
N LYS A 357 -17.68 27.48 6.53
CA LYS A 357 -18.94 28.13 6.89
C LYS A 357 -19.51 28.62 5.57
N SER A 358 -20.19 27.73 4.85
CA SER A 358 -20.77 28.00 3.54
C SER A 358 -21.49 29.32 3.71
N ALA A 359 -21.04 30.34 2.96
CA ALA A 359 -21.61 31.67 3.03
C ALA A 359 -23.13 31.48 3.05
N ALA A 360 -23.77 31.88 4.15
CA ALA A 360 -25.17 31.58 4.41
C ALA A 360 -25.91 31.88 3.12
N ALA A 361 -26.45 30.83 2.47
CA ALA A 361 -27.09 30.96 1.18
C ALA A 361 -28.03 32.16 1.30
N GLU A 362 -27.73 33.24 0.56
CA GLU A 362 -28.51 34.47 0.65
C GLU A 362 -29.98 34.03 0.54
N PRO A 363 -30.82 34.35 1.54
CA PRO A 363 -32.19 33.86 1.55
C PRO A 363 -32.81 34.35 0.26
N SER A 364 -33.01 33.42 -0.67
CA SER A 364 -33.61 33.67 -1.97
C SER A 364 -34.95 34.32 -1.66
N SER A 365 -35.02 35.64 -1.83
CA SER A 365 -36.21 36.45 -1.62
C SER A 365 -37.20 36.06 -2.70
N ALA A 366 -37.95 34.99 -2.45
CA ALA A 366 -39.11 34.65 -3.24
C ALA A 366 -40.11 35.81 -3.10
N PRO A 367 -40.65 36.35 -4.21
CA PRO A 367 -41.69 37.35 -4.14
C PRO A 367 -42.92 36.75 -3.47
N ALA A 368 -43.40 37.41 -2.41
CA ALA A 368 -44.62 37.07 -1.70
C ALA A 368 -45.83 37.31 -2.62
N THR A 369 -46.27 36.27 -3.33
CA THR A 369 -47.58 36.29 -3.98
C THR A 369 -48.60 35.76 -2.98
N GLY A 370 -49.44 36.66 -2.46
CA GLY A 370 -50.49 36.34 -1.53
C GLY A 370 -51.50 35.34 -2.09
N SER A 371 -51.86 34.35 -1.29
CA SER A 371 -53.12 33.64 -1.43
C SER A 371 -53.66 33.33 -0.04
N ILE A 372 -54.72 34.06 0.30
CA ILE A 372 -55.60 33.85 1.44
C ILE A 372 -56.49 32.67 1.06
N PHE A 373 -56.51 31.56 1.81
CA PHE A 373 -57.75 30.78 2.06
C PHE A 373 -57.60 29.75 3.20
N ALA A 374 -58.42 29.99 4.24
CA ALA A 374 -59.18 29.08 5.09
C ALA A 374 -58.63 27.70 5.52
N SER A 375 -58.23 27.62 6.80
CA SER A 375 -58.85 26.83 7.87
C SER A 375 -59.51 25.47 7.53
N SER A 376 -58.90 24.37 7.98
CA SER A 376 -59.55 23.38 8.86
C SER A 376 -58.54 22.36 9.40
N ALA A 377 -58.51 22.21 10.73
CA ALA A 377 -57.98 21.06 11.47
C ALA A 377 -59.12 20.02 11.66
N PRO A 378 -58.97 18.84 12.32
CA PRO A 378 -57.80 18.30 13.03
C PRO A 378 -57.53 16.78 12.83
N ALA A 379 -56.37 16.29 13.29
CA ALA A 379 -56.26 15.00 14.02
C ALA A 379 -54.83 14.81 14.59
N ARG A 380 -54.75 14.83 15.92
CA ARG A 380 -53.59 14.41 16.73
C ARG A 380 -53.58 12.88 16.77
N VAL A 381 -52.47 12.25 16.37
CA VAL A 381 -52.13 10.88 16.76
C VAL A 381 -50.84 10.95 17.56
N THR A 382 -50.98 10.74 18.86
CA THR A 382 -49.90 10.44 19.81
C THR A 382 -49.46 9.00 19.61
N GLN A 383 -48.18 8.78 19.35
CA GLN A 383 -47.58 7.44 19.41
C GLN A 383 -46.49 7.46 20.49
N ASP A 384 -46.84 6.85 21.62
CA ASP A 384 -45.93 6.40 22.66
C ASP A 384 -45.05 5.27 22.11
N ALA A 385 -43.74 5.38 22.30
CA ALA A 385 -42.84 4.25 22.25
C ALA A 385 -41.84 4.40 23.41
N GLY A 386 -42.16 3.72 24.51
CA GLY A 386 -41.21 3.45 25.58
C GLY A 386 -40.14 2.47 25.10
N VAL A 387 -38.89 2.75 25.45
CA VAL A 387 -37.80 1.77 25.41
C VAL A 387 -37.09 1.88 26.75
N ASP A 388 -37.21 0.79 27.51
CA ASP A 388 -36.57 0.55 28.79
C ASP A 388 -35.05 0.60 28.66
N ALA A 389 -34.43 1.40 29.53
CA ALA A 389 -33.01 1.35 29.81
C ALA A 389 -32.77 0.24 30.85
N LEU A 390 -32.11 -0.85 30.45
CA LEU A 390 -31.54 -1.81 31.38
C LEU A 390 -30.07 -1.48 31.62
N ASP A 391 -29.82 -1.14 32.88
CA ASP A 391 -28.56 -0.91 33.57
C ASP A 391 -27.91 -2.26 33.96
N PRO A 392 -26.69 -2.59 33.53
CA PRO A 392 -25.90 -3.64 34.15
C PRO A 392 -24.80 -3.05 35.03
N ALA A 393 -25.17 -2.78 36.29
CA ALA A 393 -24.22 -2.58 37.36
C ALA A 393 -23.66 -3.92 37.87
N ARG A 394 -22.34 -3.91 38.12
CA ARG A 394 -21.65 -4.55 39.25
C ARG A 394 -21.45 -6.08 39.25
N ALA A 395 -20.21 -6.48 38.98
CA ALA A 395 -19.59 -7.65 39.62
C ALA A 395 -18.16 -7.29 40.03
N GLU A 396 -18.01 -6.87 41.29
CA GLU A 396 -16.75 -6.80 42.01
C GLU A 396 -16.25 -8.24 42.22
N SER A 397 -14.98 -8.53 41.90
CA SER A 397 -14.32 -9.80 42.20
C SER A 397 -13.17 -9.54 43.18
N GLU A 398 -13.31 -10.06 44.40
CA GLU A 398 -12.25 -10.21 45.40
C GLU A 398 -11.15 -11.18 44.90
N PRO A 399 -9.87 -10.96 45.27
CA PRO A 399 -8.83 -11.96 45.13
C PRO A 399 -8.78 -12.88 46.38
N ALA A 400 -8.74 -14.19 46.14
CA ALA A 400 -8.44 -15.19 47.16
C ALA A 400 -6.91 -15.30 47.36
N GLU A 401 -6.50 -15.25 48.62
CA GLU A 401 -5.18 -15.65 49.11
C GLU A 401 -4.93 -17.14 48.87
N HIS A 402 -3.74 -17.49 48.36
CA HIS A 402 -2.98 -18.67 48.75
C HIS A 402 -1.48 -18.47 48.50
#